data_AF-A0A9P6DUK9-F1
#
_entry.id   AF-A0A9P6DUK9-F1
#
_cell.length_a   1.000
_cell.length_b   1.000
_cell.length_c   1.000
_cell.angle_alpha   90.00
_cell.angle_beta   90.00
_cell.angle_gamma   90.00
#
_symmetry.space_group_name_H-M   'P 1'
#
loop_
_entity.id
_entity.type
_entity.pdbx_description
1 polymer ?
#
loop_
_entity_poly.entity_id
_entity_poly.type
_entity_poly.pdbx_seq_one_letter_code
_entity_poly.pdbx_strand_id
1 'polypeptide(L)'
;MTGIYPLSPKILRQPLTVFSQTLHQEQELLLEKRSAAVMSLRRADSAAYDSAREDALSSCLEGTRVSILAEIMSWFESTESGTPPVYWLMGLAGAGKSTIAKTVAERTDKNSTLGGSFFFSRSNAPLRDPHIVFPTLAFQLAQSDKQFKNIIGEAIRQDATLGHKEPFTQFEGLILKPLGKLDSHRRSTLIVLDALDECEEQGAATILQLLLSHASQLPFLRILITSRPEPHISSVFDEARNLAKRILHDIEDSVIDADLRLYIQHELREIPKKLKLANAPDWTEGEINALVEKSGKLFIYAATSIRFIGDTRVRDPRGHLHLILDTQAQQGIGSNAVLAAGQLIYWGASELDLGF
;
A
#
# COMPACT_ATOMS: atom_id res chain seq x y z
N MET A 1 21.85 56.01 69.56
CA MET A 1 20.61 55.99 68.76
C MET A 1 20.99 55.62 67.34
N THR A 2 21.02 54.33 67.04
CA THR A 2 21.42 53.73 65.77
C THR A 2 20.17 53.10 65.15
N GLY A 3 19.69 53.68 64.05
CA GLY A 3 18.54 53.16 63.29
C GLY A 3 18.98 52.78 61.89
N ILE A 4 19.37 51.51 61.71
CA ILE A 4 19.56 50.88 60.40
C ILE A 4 18.24 50.21 60.04
N TYR A 5 17.53 50.73 59.04
CA TYR A 5 16.37 50.06 58.45
C TYR A 5 16.84 49.03 57.41
N PRO A 6 16.40 47.76 57.49
CA PRO A 6 16.67 46.79 56.42
C PRO A 6 15.69 47.00 55.27
N LEU A 7 16.22 47.27 54.07
CA LEU A 7 15.45 47.22 52.82
C LEU A 7 15.04 45.77 52.53
N SER A 8 13.73 45.52 52.42
CA SER A 8 13.18 44.21 52.06
C SER A 8 13.44 43.87 50.59
N PRO A 9 13.94 42.66 50.25
CA PRO A 9 14.05 42.23 48.86
C PRO A 9 12.69 41.70 48.38
N LYS A 10 11.83 42.59 47.88
CA LYS A 10 10.56 42.23 47.21
C LYS A 10 10.46 42.80 45.80
N ILE A 11 11.52 42.70 44.99
CA ILE A 11 11.42 42.99 43.55
C ILE A 11 12.38 42.04 42.83
N LEU A 12 11.88 40.88 42.36
CA LEU A 12 12.44 40.03 41.27
C LEU A 12 11.87 38.59 41.32
N ARG A 13 10.54 38.42 41.33
CA ARG A 13 9.93 37.08 41.13
C ARG A 13 8.85 36.99 40.04
N GLN A 14 8.49 38.11 39.40
CA GLN A 14 7.49 38.14 38.32
C GLN A 14 8.03 38.14 36.86
N PRO A 15 9.29 38.52 36.52
CA PRO A 15 9.71 38.56 35.12
C PRO A 15 9.99 37.18 34.50
N LEU A 16 10.44 36.21 35.30
CA LEU A 16 10.77 34.86 34.79
C LEU A 16 9.53 34.08 34.34
N THR A 17 8.40 34.25 35.04
CA THR A 17 7.16 33.53 34.72
C THR A 17 6.52 34.05 33.43
N VAL A 18 6.49 35.37 33.24
CA VAL A 18 5.96 36.00 32.01
C VAL A 18 6.85 35.67 30.81
N PHE A 19 8.18 35.75 30.96
CA PHE A 19 9.12 35.41 29.89
C PHE A 19 9.01 33.92 29.48
N SER A 20 8.88 33.02 30.46
CA SER A 20 8.63 31.59 30.20
C SER A 20 7.31 31.35 29.47
N GLN A 21 6.24 32.05 29.84
CA GLN A 21 4.94 31.96 29.15
C GLN A 21 5.00 32.44 27.70
N THR A 22 5.68 33.57 27.43
CA THR A 22 5.85 34.09 26.07
C THR A 22 6.63 33.11 25.19
N LEU A 23 7.72 32.53 25.71
CA LEU A 23 8.51 31.54 24.97
C LEU A 23 7.70 30.27 24.66
N HIS A 24 6.89 29.80 25.59
CA HIS A 24 6.00 28.67 25.35
C HIS A 24 4.96 28.96 24.26
N GLN A 25 4.34 30.14 24.29
CA GLN A 25 3.39 30.56 23.25
C GLN A 25 4.03 30.66 21.87
N GLU A 26 5.25 31.20 21.77
CA GLU A 26 5.99 31.26 20.51
C GLU A 26 6.32 29.87 19.95
N GLN A 27 6.69 28.92 20.82
CA GLN A 27 6.93 27.53 20.42
C GLN A 27 5.67 26.83 19.93
N GLU A 28 4.54 26.98 20.63
CA GLU A 28 3.25 26.41 20.20
C GLU A 28 2.82 26.98 18.85
N LEU A 29 2.91 28.31 18.67
CA LEU A 29 2.60 28.96 17.41
C LEU A 29 3.49 28.47 16.26
N LEU A 30 4.78 28.22 16.53
CA LEU A 30 5.69 27.67 15.52
C LEU A 30 5.32 26.23 15.15
N LEU A 31 4.97 25.38 16.12
CA LEU A 31 4.51 24.02 15.88
C LEU A 31 3.22 24.00 15.05
N GLU A 32 2.26 24.88 15.36
CA GLU A 32 1.03 25.02 14.60
C GLU A 32 1.30 25.45 13.16
N LYS A 33 2.17 26.44 12.95
CA LYS A 33 2.60 26.87 11.61
C LYS A 33 3.28 25.77 10.81
N ARG A 34 4.10 24.93 11.46
CA ARG A 34 4.73 23.76 10.82
C ARG A 34 3.68 22.71 10.44
N SER A 35 2.74 22.43 11.34
CA SER A 35 1.61 21.53 11.04
C SER A 35 0.78 22.03 9.87
N ALA A 36 0.46 23.33 9.83
CA ALA A 36 -0.28 23.94 8.72
C ALA A 36 0.47 23.82 7.38
N ALA A 37 1.80 23.99 7.39
CA ALA A 37 2.62 23.80 6.20
C ALA A 37 2.53 22.36 5.66
N VAL A 38 2.59 21.35 6.54
CA VAL A 38 2.40 19.94 6.14
C VAL A 38 1.02 19.71 5.54
N MET A 39 -0.04 20.27 6.15
CA MET A 39 -1.42 20.11 5.65
C MET A 39 -1.62 20.72 4.25
N SER A 40 -0.78 21.68 3.86
CA SER A 40 -0.81 22.33 2.54
C SER A 40 -0.13 21.55 1.41
N LEU A 41 0.55 20.43 1.71
CA LEU A 41 1.14 19.59 0.68
C LEU A 41 0.07 19.05 -0.27
N ARG A 42 0.30 19.21 -1.57
CA ARG A 42 -0.44 18.49 -2.62
C ARG A 42 -0.28 16.99 -2.37
N ARG A 43 -1.36 16.23 -2.39
CA ARG A 43 -1.36 14.78 -2.15
C ARG A 43 -2.51 14.09 -2.88
N ALA A 44 -2.38 12.77 -3.05
CA ALA A 44 -3.45 11.92 -3.49
C ALA A 44 -4.04 11.17 -2.28
N ASP A 45 -5.14 11.67 -1.71
CA ASP A 45 -5.78 11.06 -0.54
C ASP A 45 -6.25 9.62 -0.82
N SER A 46 -6.59 9.30 -2.07
CA SER A 46 -6.95 7.96 -2.52
C SER A 46 -5.76 7.00 -2.74
N ALA A 47 -4.54 7.42 -2.41
CA ALA A 47 -3.36 6.56 -2.57
C ALA A 47 -3.12 5.64 -1.36
N ALA A 48 -3.67 5.98 -0.19
CA ALA A 48 -3.48 5.18 1.02
C ALA A 48 -4.20 3.82 0.92
N TYR A 49 -3.64 2.79 1.56
CA TYR A 49 -4.15 1.41 1.53
C TYR A 49 -5.60 1.27 2.09
N ASP A 50 -5.97 2.17 2.99
CA ASP A 50 -7.25 2.24 3.70
C ASP A 50 -8.21 3.28 3.10
N SER A 51 -7.85 3.89 1.97
CA SER A 51 -8.71 4.83 1.28
C SER A 51 -9.99 4.16 0.78
N ALA A 52 -11.12 4.88 0.91
CA ALA A 52 -12.45 4.42 0.52
C ALA A 52 -12.65 4.49 -1.00
N ARG A 53 -11.94 3.65 -1.74
CA ARG A 53 -12.04 3.55 -3.20
C ARG A 53 -13.11 2.54 -3.61
N GLU A 54 -13.70 2.73 -4.79
CA GLU A 54 -14.62 1.75 -5.37
C GLU A 54 -13.93 0.41 -5.67
N ASP A 55 -12.65 0.45 -6.01
CA ASP A 55 -11.77 -0.71 -6.22
C ASP A 55 -11.01 -1.11 -4.93
N ALA A 56 -11.52 -0.73 -3.76
CA ALA A 56 -10.89 -1.06 -2.49
C ALA A 56 -10.68 -2.58 -2.34
N LEU A 57 -9.43 -2.96 -2.20
CA LEU A 57 -9.00 -4.34 -2.07
C LEU A 57 -9.41 -4.87 -0.69
N SER A 58 -9.71 -6.17 -0.57
CA SER A 58 -9.66 -6.85 0.72
C SER A 58 -8.23 -7.28 1.03
N SER A 59 -7.91 -7.45 2.31
CA SER A 59 -6.69 -8.16 2.72
C SER A 59 -6.76 -9.64 2.36
N CYS A 60 -5.62 -10.33 2.46
CA CYS A 60 -5.53 -11.77 2.26
C CYS A 60 -6.49 -12.47 3.22
N LEU A 61 -7.18 -13.47 2.71
CA LEU A 61 -8.00 -14.34 3.55
C LEU A 61 -7.09 -15.03 4.58
N GLU A 62 -7.56 -15.13 5.83
CA GLU A 62 -6.83 -15.83 6.87
C GLU A 62 -6.51 -17.27 6.46
N GLY A 63 -5.25 -17.69 6.69
CA GLY A 63 -4.74 -18.99 6.25
C GLY A 63 -4.23 -19.02 4.80
N THR A 64 -4.40 -17.96 4.00
CA THR A 64 -3.80 -17.86 2.65
C THR A 64 -2.51 -17.05 2.65
N ARG A 65 -1.62 -17.30 1.68
CA ARG A 65 -0.38 -16.50 1.48
C ARG A 65 0.52 -16.43 2.72
N VAL A 66 0.41 -17.41 3.62
CA VAL A 66 1.03 -17.37 4.95
C VAL A 66 2.56 -17.28 4.86
N SER A 67 3.17 -18.09 3.99
CA SER A 67 4.63 -18.15 3.83
C SER A 67 5.20 -16.83 3.32
N ILE A 68 4.63 -16.26 2.26
CA ILE A 68 5.11 -15.00 1.68
C ILE A 68 4.87 -13.81 2.62
N LEU A 69 3.75 -13.79 3.35
CA LEU A 69 3.51 -12.77 4.36
C LEU A 69 4.54 -12.86 5.50
N ALA A 70 4.87 -14.06 5.95
CA ALA A 70 5.90 -14.27 6.97
C ALA A 70 7.29 -13.86 6.45
N GLU A 71 7.62 -14.19 5.21
CA GLU A 71 8.88 -13.79 4.56
C GLU A 71 9.04 -12.26 4.53
N ILE A 72 8.01 -11.54 4.06
CA ILE A 72 8.03 -10.08 3.99
C ILE A 72 8.14 -9.46 5.40
N MET A 73 7.40 -9.97 6.39
CA MET A 73 7.49 -9.46 7.76
C MET A 73 8.87 -9.72 8.38
N SER A 74 9.45 -10.90 8.15
CA SER A 74 10.81 -11.22 8.60
C SER A 74 11.86 -10.29 7.96
N TRP A 75 11.71 -9.97 6.67
CA TRP A 75 12.58 -8.99 6.00
C TRP A 75 12.43 -7.59 6.62
N PHE A 76 11.19 -7.17 6.87
CA PHE A 76 10.88 -5.86 7.44
C PHE A 76 11.46 -5.69 8.86
N GLU A 77 11.36 -6.75 9.67
CA GLU A 77 11.78 -6.77 11.07
C GLU A 77 13.27 -7.08 11.24
N SER A 78 13.98 -7.46 10.17
CA SER A 78 15.39 -7.82 10.22
C SER A 78 16.27 -6.65 10.70
N THR A 79 17.07 -6.95 11.72
CA THR A 79 18.13 -6.08 12.25
C THR A 79 19.52 -6.46 11.73
N GLU A 80 19.60 -7.40 10.78
CA GLU A 80 20.88 -7.86 10.25
C GLU A 80 21.54 -6.77 9.39
N SER A 81 22.85 -6.56 9.65
CA SER A 81 23.66 -5.65 8.85
C SER A 81 23.69 -6.12 7.39
N GLY A 82 23.36 -5.22 6.47
CA GLY A 82 23.30 -5.52 5.03
C GLY A 82 21.95 -6.01 4.52
N THR A 83 20.91 -6.09 5.37
CA THR A 83 19.54 -6.33 4.89
C THR A 83 19.16 -5.27 3.84
N PRO A 84 18.74 -5.67 2.62
CA PRO A 84 18.33 -4.72 1.60
C PRO A 84 17.17 -3.82 2.08
N PRO A 85 17.24 -2.49 1.87
CA PRO A 85 16.18 -1.57 2.30
C PRO A 85 14.93 -1.66 1.42
N VAL A 86 15.04 -2.26 0.24
CA VAL A 86 13.92 -2.42 -0.72
C VAL A 86 13.63 -3.91 -0.90
N TYR A 87 12.36 -4.27 -0.82
CA TYR A 87 11.84 -5.58 -1.19
C TYR A 87 10.90 -5.43 -2.38
N TRP A 88 11.23 -6.10 -3.48
CA TRP A 88 10.42 -6.12 -4.69
C TRP A 88 9.66 -7.44 -4.82
N LEU A 89 8.35 -7.36 -4.68
CA LEU A 89 7.41 -8.46 -4.93
C LEU A 89 6.86 -8.35 -6.35
N MET A 90 7.33 -9.20 -7.26
CA MET A 90 6.87 -9.19 -8.64
C MET A 90 5.98 -10.37 -9.00
N GLY A 91 5.20 -10.17 -10.05
CA GLY A 91 4.39 -11.21 -10.65
C GLY A 91 3.35 -10.68 -11.63
N LEU A 92 2.71 -11.58 -12.36
CA LEU A 92 1.67 -11.36 -13.33
C LEU A 92 0.43 -10.71 -12.70
N ALA A 93 -0.39 -10.13 -13.58
CA ALA A 93 -1.69 -9.60 -13.19
C ALA A 93 -2.55 -10.70 -12.56
N GLY A 94 -3.29 -10.34 -11.51
CA GLY A 94 -4.21 -11.27 -10.85
C GLY A 94 -3.59 -12.32 -9.92
N ALA A 95 -2.27 -12.28 -9.67
CA ALA A 95 -1.62 -13.16 -8.69
C ALA A 95 -1.87 -12.79 -7.21
N GLY A 96 -2.44 -11.61 -6.95
CA GLY A 96 -2.74 -11.13 -5.58
C GLY A 96 -1.66 -10.28 -4.91
N LYS A 97 -0.73 -9.69 -5.68
CA LYS A 97 0.31 -8.77 -5.16
C LYS A 97 -0.27 -7.63 -4.31
N SER A 98 -1.29 -6.95 -4.83
CA SER A 98 -1.93 -5.83 -4.15
C SER A 98 -2.66 -6.24 -2.87
N THR A 99 -3.25 -7.43 -2.87
CA THR A 99 -3.84 -8.04 -1.66
C THR A 99 -2.77 -8.31 -0.59
N ILE A 100 -1.60 -8.82 -0.99
CA ILE A 100 -0.45 -9.01 -0.09
C ILE A 100 0.07 -7.67 0.43
N ALA A 101 0.31 -6.69 -0.45
CA ALA A 101 0.77 -5.35 -0.07
C ALA A 101 -0.18 -4.68 0.91
N LYS A 102 -1.50 -4.74 0.66
CA LYS A 102 -2.53 -4.24 1.57
C LYS A 102 -2.48 -4.93 2.93
N THR A 103 -2.35 -6.27 2.94
CA THR A 103 -2.27 -7.04 4.19
C THR A 103 -1.05 -6.63 5.01
N VAL A 104 0.10 -6.43 4.37
CA VAL A 104 1.33 -5.97 5.03
C VAL A 104 1.17 -4.54 5.56
N ALA A 105 0.56 -3.64 4.78
CA ALA A 105 0.26 -2.28 5.21
C ALA A 105 -0.66 -2.28 6.46
N GLU A 106 -1.75 -3.04 6.44
CA GLU A 106 -2.67 -3.17 7.58
C GLU A 106 -1.99 -3.73 8.85
N ARG A 107 -1.12 -4.74 8.70
CA ARG A 107 -0.39 -5.33 9.83
C ARG A 107 0.61 -4.34 10.44
N THR A 108 1.31 -3.59 9.61
CA THR A 108 2.30 -2.60 10.07
C THR A 108 1.64 -1.34 10.62
N ASP A 109 0.49 -0.93 10.09
CA ASP A 109 -0.28 0.19 10.64
C ASP A 109 -0.80 -0.12 12.05
N LYS A 110 -1.37 -1.32 12.26
CA LYS A 110 -1.77 -1.81 13.59
C LYS A 110 -0.64 -1.79 14.62
N ASN A 111 0.60 -1.93 14.17
CA ASN A 111 1.80 -1.90 15.01
C ASN A 111 2.47 -0.51 15.07
N SER A 112 1.87 0.50 14.44
CA SER A 112 2.41 1.87 14.33
C SER A 112 3.82 1.91 13.71
N THR A 113 4.07 1.02 12.76
CA THR A 113 5.34 0.96 12.00
C THR A 113 5.14 1.22 10.51
N LEU A 114 3.91 1.44 10.04
CA LEU A 114 3.64 1.96 8.71
C LEU A 114 3.95 3.46 8.66
N GLY A 115 4.91 3.84 7.82
CA GLY A 115 5.23 5.23 7.54
C GLY A 115 4.32 5.84 6.47
N GLY A 116 3.91 5.04 5.49
CA GLY A 116 2.97 5.46 4.46
C GLY A 116 2.78 4.42 3.37
N SER A 117 1.80 4.64 2.52
CA SER A 117 1.47 3.78 1.39
C SER A 117 1.02 4.57 0.18
N PHE A 118 1.32 4.04 -1.00
CA PHE A 118 0.87 4.55 -2.29
C PHE A 118 0.44 3.39 -3.19
N PHE A 119 -0.87 3.29 -3.43
CA PHE A 119 -1.48 2.28 -4.29
C PHE A 119 -1.78 2.92 -5.64
N PHE A 120 -0.89 2.69 -6.61
CA PHE A 120 -1.00 3.20 -7.96
C PHE A 120 -2.27 2.66 -8.66
N SER A 121 -2.78 3.40 -9.64
CA SER A 121 -3.99 2.98 -10.36
C SER A 121 -4.11 3.62 -11.74
N ARG A 122 -4.24 2.80 -12.78
CA ARG A 122 -4.41 3.27 -14.16
C ARG A 122 -5.72 4.02 -14.39
N SER A 123 -6.75 3.75 -13.59
CA SER A 123 -8.08 4.36 -13.71
C SER A 123 -8.20 5.70 -12.98
N ASN A 124 -7.20 6.07 -12.16
CA ASN A 124 -7.23 7.29 -11.38
C ASN A 124 -6.02 8.18 -11.72
N ALA A 125 -6.27 9.30 -12.41
CA ALA A 125 -5.20 10.14 -12.96
C ALA A 125 -4.14 10.59 -11.93
N PRO A 126 -4.51 11.14 -10.75
CA PRO A 126 -3.56 11.40 -9.67
C PRO A 126 -2.67 10.19 -9.29
N LEU A 127 -3.21 8.98 -9.32
CA LEU A 127 -2.48 7.77 -8.89
C LEU A 127 -1.54 7.20 -9.94
N ARG A 128 -1.39 7.86 -11.09
CA ARG A 128 -0.37 7.56 -12.11
C ARG A 128 0.75 8.59 -12.15
N ASP A 129 0.52 9.77 -11.55
CA ASP A 129 1.41 10.93 -11.62
C ASP A 129 2.61 10.73 -10.66
N PRO A 130 3.85 10.60 -11.15
CA PRO A 130 5.01 10.44 -10.28
C PRO A 130 5.25 11.65 -9.35
N HIS A 131 4.78 12.85 -9.71
CA HIS A 131 4.98 14.08 -8.93
C HIS A 131 4.14 14.14 -7.67
N ILE A 132 3.15 13.25 -7.50
CA ILE A 132 2.32 13.21 -6.29
C ILE A 132 2.83 12.20 -5.26
N VAL A 133 3.74 11.30 -5.64
CA VAL A 133 4.15 10.16 -4.81
C VAL A 133 4.87 10.62 -3.54
N PHE A 134 5.98 11.35 -3.66
CA PHE A 134 6.76 11.79 -2.49
C PHE A 134 6.03 12.82 -1.62
N PRO A 135 5.28 13.80 -2.15
CA PRO A 135 4.43 14.67 -1.35
C PRO A 135 3.38 13.90 -0.53
N THR A 136 2.76 12.89 -1.14
CA THR A 136 1.77 12.04 -0.47
C THR A 136 2.41 11.21 0.66
N LEU A 137 3.55 10.57 0.39
CA LEU A 137 4.27 9.80 1.39
C LEU A 137 4.80 10.67 2.54
N ALA A 138 5.31 11.87 2.24
CA ALA A 138 5.78 12.81 3.25
C ALA A 138 4.64 13.27 4.16
N PHE A 139 3.46 13.55 3.58
CA PHE A 139 2.27 13.84 4.37
C PHE A 139 1.92 12.68 5.30
N GLN A 140 1.85 11.45 4.80
CA GLN A 140 1.51 10.26 5.61
C GLN A 140 2.53 10.01 6.73
N LEU A 141 3.83 10.10 6.44
CA LEU A 141 4.91 9.98 7.43
C LEU A 141 4.80 11.04 8.53
N ALA A 142 4.36 12.25 8.20
CA ALA A 142 4.16 13.32 9.17
C ALA A 142 2.96 13.07 10.08
N GLN A 143 1.99 12.29 9.64
CA GLN A 143 0.85 11.91 10.47
C GLN A 143 1.22 10.79 11.46
N SER A 144 2.18 9.92 11.11
CA SER A 144 2.67 8.85 11.97
C SER A 144 3.81 9.25 12.91
N ASP A 145 4.68 10.20 12.51
CA ASP A 145 5.83 10.65 13.31
C ASP A 145 5.83 12.18 13.55
N LYS A 146 5.63 12.58 14.82
CA LYS A 146 5.63 13.99 15.24
C LYS A 146 6.98 14.70 15.04
N GLN A 147 8.10 13.99 15.25
CA GLN A 147 9.43 14.55 15.04
C GLN A 147 9.66 14.81 13.56
N PHE A 148 9.30 13.85 12.70
CA PHE A 148 9.34 14.02 11.26
C PHE A 148 8.44 15.18 10.81
N LYS A 149 7.20 15.26 11.31
CA LYS A 149 6.25 16.36 11.03
C LYS A 149 6.86 17.73 11.28
N ASN A 150 7.55 17.90 12.41
CA ASN A 150 8.20 19.16 12.76
C ASN A 150 9.34 19.50 11.80
N ILE A 151 10.14 18.51 11.39
CA ILE A 151 11.26 18.69 10.48
C ILE A 151 10.78 19.05 9.08
N ILE A 152 9.80 18.32 8.54
CA ILE A 152 9.28 18.61 7.20
C ILE A 152 8.47 19.91 7.16
N GLY A 153 7.74 20.23 8.23
CA GLY A 153 6.99 21.47 8.33
C GLY A 153 7.90 22.70 8.28
N GLU A 154 9.12 22.59 8.81
CA GLU A 154 10.15 23.62 8.65
C GLU A 154 10.67 23.68 7.21
N ALA A 155 10.95 22.54 6.59
CA ALA A 155 11.42 22.49 5.20
C ALA A 155 10.42 23.12 4.22
N ILE A 156 9.12 22.84 4.39
CA ILE A 156 8.04 23.42 3.56
C ILE A 156 7.87 24.92 3.83
N ARG A 157 8.09 25.38 5.07
CA ARG A 157 8.07 26.81 5.38
C ARG A 157 9.21 27.57 4.71
N GLN A 158 10.36 26.93 4.54
CA GLN A 158 11.52 27.50 3.84
C GLN A 158 11.31 27.48 2.32
N ASP A 159 10.62 26.47 1.80
CA ASP A 159 10.27 26.35 0.39
C ASP A 159 8.87 25.75 0.21
N ALA A 160 7.87 26.62 0.07
CA ALA A 160 6.47 26.22 -0.12
C ALA A 160 6.22 25.54 -1.48
N THR A 161 7.15 25.66 -2.43
CA THR A 161 7.02 25.04 -3.77
C THR A 161 7.49 23.60 -3.80
N LEU A 162 8.09 23.09 -2.71
CA LEU A 162 8.78 21.81 -2.68
C LEU A 162 7.91 20.63 -3.15
N GLY A 163 6.62 20.61 -2.81
CA GLY A 163 5.67 19.58 -3.26
C GLY A 163 5.26 19.65 -4.75
N HIS A 164 5.72 20.66 -5.49
CA HIS A 164 5.45 20.86 -6.92
C HIS A 164 6.71 20.70 -7.79
N LYS A 165 7.86 20.39 -7.19
CA LYS A 165 9.13 20.22 -7.89
C LYS A 165 9.24 18.84 -8.55
N GLU A 166 10.32 18.63 -9.29
CA GLU A 166 10.66 17.34 -9.88
C GLU A 166 10.85 16.23 -8.82
N PRO A 167 10.57 14.95 -9.14
CA PRO A 167 10.59 13.85 -8.18
C PRO A 167 11.90 13.71 -7.40
N PHE A 168 13.06 13.97 -8.01
CA PHE A 168 14.35 13.97 -7.29
C PHE A 168 14.37 15.02 -6.17
N THR A 169 13.98 16.26 -6.46
CA THR A 169 13.99 17.35 -5.47
C THR A 169 12.93 17.12 -4.40
N GLN A 170 11.77 16.58 -4.78
CA GLN A 170 10.74 16.18 -3.82
C GLN A 170 11.28 15.10 -2.87
N PHE A 171 11.83 14.01 -3.40
CA PHE A 171 12.39 12.92 -2.60
C PHE A 171 13.50 13.43 -1.66
N GLU A 172 14.43 14.20 -2.19
CA GLU A 172 15.56 14.72 -1.40
C GLU A 172 15.07 15.62 -0.26
N GLY A 173 14.18 16.57 -0.55
CA GLY A 173 13.72 17.59 0.39
C GLY A 173 12.60 17.17 1.33
N LEU A 174 11.73 16.24 0.92
CA LEU A 174 10.57 15.80 1.69
C LEU A 174 10.78 14.46 2.41
N ILE A 175 11.66 13.59 1.90
CA ILE A 175 11.86 12.24 2.44
C ILE A 175 13.30 12.08 2.96
N LEU A 176 14.30 12.13 2.07
CA LEU A 176 15.68 11.74 2.39
C LEU A 176 16.31 12.63 3.47
N LYS A 177 16.42 13.94 3.23
CA LYS A 177 17.03 14.88 4.19
C LYS A 177 16.23 14.95 5.51
N PRO A 178 14.89 14.99 5.50
CA PRO A 178 14.13 14.98 6.74
C PRO A 178 14.25 13.68 7.55
N LEU A 179 14.19 12.51 6.92
CA LEU A 179 14.39 11.22 7.62
C LEU A 179 15.84 11.08 8.11
N GLY A 180 16.83 11.58 7.37
CA GLY A 180 18.24 11.57 7.78
C GLY A 180 18.56 12.45 8.99
N LYS A 181 17.66 13.34 9.42
CA LYS A 181 17.78 14.12 10.66
C LYS A 181 17.24 13.39 11.89
N LEU A 182 16.60 12.25 11.71
CA LEU A 182 16.10 11.42 12.80
C LEU A 182 17.22 10.52 13.32
N ASP A 183 17.07 10.01 14.55
CA ASP A 183 18.01 9.03 15.10
C ASP A 183 18.11 7.81 14.17
N SER A 184 19.28 7.21 14.02
CA SER A 184 19.44 5.99 13.23
C SER A 184 18.96 4.74 13.97
N HIS A 185 18.85 4.77 15.30
CA HIS A 185 18.54 3.60 16.15
C HIS A 185 17.05 3.43 16.46
N ARG A 186 16.18 3.87 15.56
CA ARG A 186 14.71 3.80 15.73
C ARG A 186 14.16 2.48 15.21
N ARG A 187 12.90 2.23 15.53
CA ARG A 187 12.14 1.11 14.96
C ARG A 187 12.05 1.25 13.44
N SER A 188 12.06 0.11 12.75
CA SER A 188 11.83 0.05 11.32
C SER A 188 10.51 0.73 10.94
N THR A 189 10.53 1.50 9.87
CA THR A 189 9.37 2.19 9.29
C THR A 189 9.16 1.66 7.87
N LEU A 190 7.95 1.21 7.57
CA LEU A 190 7.60 0.67 6.25
C LEU A 190 6.97 1.73 5.35
N ILE A 191 7.41 1.80 4.11
CA ILE A 191 6.68 2.41 3.00
C ILE A 191 6.21 1.31 2.05
N VAL A 192 4.96 1.36 1.62
CA VAL A 192 4.39 0.41 0.64
C VAL A 192 4.08 1.14 -0.66
N LEU A 193 4.65 0.68 -1.79
CA LEU A 193 4.36 1.15 -3.14
C LEU A 193 3.74 0.00 -3.92
N ASP A 194 2.43 0.01 -4.10
CA ASP A 194 1.71 -1.09 -4.75
C ASP A 194 1.38 -0.77 -6.21
N ALA A 195 1.61 -1.75 -7.09
CA ALA A 195 1.32 -1.68 -8.53
C ALA A 195 2.10 -0.58 -9.27
N LEU A 196 3.41 -0.47 -9.00
CA LEU A 196 4.24 0.59 -9.58
C LEU A 196 4.22 0.63 -11.13
N ASP A 197 3.93 -0.49 -11.80
CA ASP A 197 3.71 -0.56 -13.25
C ASP A 197 2.42 0.14 -13.75
N GLU A 198 1.65 0.73 -12.84
CA GLU A 198 0.51 1.60 -13.14
C GLU A 198 0.87 3.10 -13.07
N CYS A 199 2.09 3.43 -12.66
CA CYS A 199 2.67 4.76 -12.79
C CYS A 199 3.04 5.06 -14.25
N GLU A 200 3.15 6.34 -14.60
CA GLU A 200 3.75 6.74 -15.87
C GLU A 200 5.18 6.18 -15.99
N GLU A 201 5.51 5.58 -17.14
CA GLU A 201 6.70 4.75 -17.35
C GLU A 201 8.01 5.42 -16.89
N GLN A 202 8.28 6.63 -17.37
CA GLN A 202 9.47 7.39 -16.99
C GLN A 202 9.47 7.75 -15.50
N GLY A 203 8.28 7.97 -14.93
CA GLY A 203 8.08 8.23 -13.52
C GLY A 203 8.41 7.02 -12.65
N ALA A 204 7.94 5.84 -13.03
CA ALA A 204 8.21 4.57 -12.34
C ALA A 204 9.71 4.30 -12.23
N ALA A 205 10.43 4.39 -13.36
CA ALA A 205 11.88 4.21 -13.40
C ALA A 205 12.61 5.24 -12.51
N THR A 206 12.19 6.50 -12.57
CA THR A 206 12.75 7.59 -11.76
C THR A 206 12.58 7.32 -10.26
N ILE A 207 11.37 6.95 -9.83
CA ILE A 207 11.07 6.61 -8.43
C ILE A 207 11.97 5.46 -7.96
N LEU A 208 12.07 4.38 -8.74
CA LEU A 208 12.92 3.23 -8.39
C LEU A 208 14.38 3.62 -8.23
N GLN A 209 14.94 4.34 -9.20
CA GLN A 209 16.34 4.77 -9.15
C GLN A 209 16.63 5.60 -7.90
N LEU A 210 15.73 6.52 -7.53
CA LEU A 210 15.88 7.32 -6.31
C LEU A 210 15.91 6.45 -5.06
N LEU A 211 14.94 5.54 -4.92
CA LEU A 211 14.82 4.68 -3.75
C LEU A 211 16.00 3.70 -3.63
N LEU A 212 16.37 3.03 -4.71
CA LEU A 212 17.48 2.07 -4.71
C LEU A 212 18.84 2.73 -4.45
N SER A 213 19.02 3.97 -4.92
CA SER A 213 20.29 4.70 -4.74
C SER A 213 20.47 5.29 -3.34
N HIS A 214 19.37 5.60 -2.64
CA HIS A 214 19.44 6.40 -1.41
C HIS A 214 18.83 5.73 -0.18
N ALA A 215 17.99 4.70 -0.31
CA ALA A 215 17.33 4.10 0.85
C ALA A 215 18.31 3.45 1.85
N SER A 216 19.50 3.03 1.39
CA SER A 216 20.57 2.52 2.27
C SER A 216 21.14 3.58 3.23
N GLN A 217 20.93 4.86 2.94
CA GLN A 217 21.30 5.97 3.84
C GLN A 217 20.33 6.08 5.03
N LEU A 218 19.19 5.40 4.97
CA LEU A 218 18.11 5.42 5.97
C LEU A 218 17.93 4.00 6.54
N PRO A 219 18.78 3.57 7.49
CA PRO A 219 18.84 2.16 7.92
C PRO A 219 17.56 1.64 8.56
N PHE A 220 16.71 2.52 9.10
CA PHE A 220 15.40 2.19 9.66
C PHE A 220 14.27 2.19 8.62
N LEU A 221 14.50 2.70 7.41
CA LEU A 221 13.47 2.71 6.37
C LEU A 221 13.48 1.37 5.61
N ARG A 222 12.29 0.83 5.40
CA ARG A 222 12.04 -0.35 4.57
C ARG A 222 10.98 0.01 3.55
N ILE A 223 11.16 -0.45 2.31
CA ILE A 223 10.25 -0.12 1.20
C ILE A 223 9.81 -1.43 0.53
N LEU A 224 8.52 -1.74 0.65
CA LEU A 224 7.90 -2.82 -0.10
C LEU A 224 7.37 -2.26 -1.42
N ILE A 225 7.80 -2.82 -2.54
CA ILE A 225 7.34 -2.45 -3.87
C ILE A 225 6.69 -3.66 -4.52
N THR A 226 5.51 -3.48 -5.12
CA THR A 226 4.94 -4.49 -6.01
C THR A 226 4.85 -3.97 -7.44
N SER A 227 5.10 -4.85 -8.40
CA SER A 227 4.86 -4.54 -9.80
C SER A 227 4.78 -5.79 -10.68
N ARG A 228 4.38 -5.62 -11.94
CA ARG A 228 4.73 -6.53 -13.02
C ARG A 228 6.21 -6.34 -13.41
N PRO A 229 6.88 -7.37 -13.96
CA PRO A 229 8.26 -7.29 -14.42
C PRO A 229 8.35 -6.60 -15.80
N GLU A 230 7.71 -5.45 -15.97
CA GLU A 230 7.79 -4.68 -17.22
C GLU A 230 9.24 -4.24 -17.47
N PRO A 231 9.72 -4.17 -18.74
CA PRO A 231 11.14 -3.97 -19.03
C PRO A 231 11.77 -2.75 -18.36
N HIS A 232 11.07 -1.61 -18.33
CA HIS A 232 11.55 -0.36 -17.72
C HIS A 232 11.66 -0.41 -16.19
N ILE A 233 10.99 -1.36 -15.54
CA ILE A 233 11.10 -1.62 -14.10
C ILE A 233 12.19 -2.66 -13.84
N SER A 234 12.13 -3.79 -14.55
CA SER A 234 13.06 -4.90 -14.37
C SER A 234 14.51 -4.48 -14.63
N SER A 235 14.77 -3.66 -15.64
CA SER A 235 16.12 -3.17 -15.94
C SER A 235 16.73 -2.39 -14.78
N VAL A 236 15.95 -1.54 -14.11
CA VAL A 236 16.42 -0.74 -12.97
C VAL A 236 16.75 -1.63 -11.77
N PHE A 237 15.93 -2.67 -11.53
CA PHE A 237 16.17 -3.60 -10.43
C PHE A 237 17.33 -4.56 -10.69
N ASP A 238 17.54 -5.00 -11.94
CA ASP A 238 18.63 -5.92 -12.30
C ASP A 238 20.01 -5.22 -12.20
N GLU A 239 20.06 -3.90 -12.34
CA GLU A 239 21.26 -3.09 -12.08
C GLU A 239 21.54 -2.86 -10.57
N ALA A 240 20.55 -3.11 -9.72
CA ALA A 240 20.64 -2.82 -8.29
C ALA A 240 21.34 -3.94 -7.50
N ARG A 241 22.31 -3.57 -6.65
CA ARG A 241 23.07 -4.54 -5.82
C ARG A 241 22.47 -4.79 -4.44
N ASN A 242 21.61 -3.90 -3.94
CA ASN A 242 21.07 -3.92 -2.58
C ASN A 242 19.53 -4.08 -2.60
N LEU A 243 19.05 -5.18 -3.15
CA LEU A 243 17.62 -5.46 -3.37
C LEU A 243 17.26 -6.87 -2.89
N ALA A 244 16.21 -7.00 -2.08
CA ALA A 244 15.53 -8.27 -1.90
C ALA A 244 14.48 -8.44 -3.01
N LYS A 245 14.50 -9.57 -3.72
CA LYS A 245 13.65 -9.82 -4.89
C LYS A 245 12.90 -11.13 -4.71
N ARG A 246 11.58 -11.10 -4.92
CA ARG A 246 10.73 -12.29 -4.87
C ARG A 246 9.73 -12.30 -6.01
N ILE A 247 9.65 -13.41 -6.72
CA ILE A 247 8.70 -13.64 -7.80
C ILE A 247 7.57 -14.52 -7.24
N LEU A 248 6.32 -14.05 -7.32
CA LEU A 248 5.17 -14.79 -6.79
C LEU A 248 4.93 -16.13 -7.50
N HIS A 249 5.36 -16.28 -8.75
CA HIS A 249 5.25 -17.54 -9.51
C HIS A 249 6.29 -18.58 -9.13
N ASP A 250 7.29 -18.21 -8.31
CA ASP A 250 8.26 -19.15 -7.77
C ASP A 250 7.73 -19.86 -6.51
N ILE A 251 6.50 -19.52 -6.08
CA ILE A 251 5.80 -20.25 -5.03
C ILE A 251 5.32 -21.57 -5.62
N GLU A 252 5.49 -22.66 -4.88
CA GLU A 252 5.08 -24.00 -5.32
C GLU A 252 3.60 -24.04 -5.72
N ASP A 253 3.32 -24.64 -6.87
CA ASP A 253 1.98 -24.74 -7.44
C ASP A 253 0.96 -25.38 -6.48
N SER A 254 1.41 -26.31 -5.64
CA SER A 254 0.61 -26.97 -4.61
C SER A 254 0.16 -26.00 -3.51
N VAL A 255 1.02 -25.05 -3.12
CA VAL A 255 0.73 -24.00 -2.14
C VAL A 255 -0.28 -23.01 -2.73
N ILE A 256 -0.12 -22.63 -4.00
CA ILE A 256 -1.07 -21.75 -4.68
C ILE A 256 -2.45 -22.41 -4.78
N ASP A 257 -2.52 -23.70 -5.10
CA ASP A 257 -3.80 -24.44 -5.16
C ASP A 257 -4.46 -24.54 -3.78
N ALA A 258 -3.68 -24.77 -2.73
CA ALA A 258 -4.20 -24.80 -1.37
C ALA A 258 -4.80 -23.45 -0.97
N ASP A 259 -4.10 -22.35 -1.27
CA ASP A 259 -4.60 -20.99 -1.02
C ASP A 259 -5.86 -20.68 -1.84
N LEU A 260 -5.89 -21.04 -3.13
CA LEU A 260 -7.06 -20.85 -4.00
C LEU A 260 -8.26 -21.67 -3.52
N ARG A 261 -8.04 -22.93 -3.12
CA ARG A 261 -9.10 -23.78 -2.56
C ARG A 261 -9.68 -23.14 -1.32
N LEU A 262 -8.84 -22.70 -0.38
CA LEU A 262 -9.30 -22.08 0.86
C LEU A 262 -10.11 -20.81 0.58
N TYR A 263 -9.64 -19.98 -0.35
CA TYR A 263 -10.35 -18.78 -0.80
C TYR A 263 -11.72 -19.10 -1.42
N ILE A 264 -11.77 -20.02 -2.39
CA ILE A 264 -13.01 -20.42 -3.08
C ILE A 264 -14.01 -21.01 -2.07
N GLN A 265 -13.56 -21.93 -1.21
CA GLN A 265 -14.42 -22.54 -0.18
C GLN A 265 -14.99 -21.50 0.77
N HIS A 266 -14.18 -20.54 1.21
CA HIS A 266 -14.63 -19.46 2.08
C HIS A 266 -15.70 -18.61 1.39
N GLU A 267 -15.42 -18.11 0.19
CA GLU A 267 -16.35 -17.23 -0.51
C GLU A 267 -17.67 -17.92 -0.89
N LEU A 268 -17.62 -19.17 -1.36
CA LEU A 268 -18.84 -19.95 -1.65
C LEU A 268 -19.73 -20.12 -0.41
N ARG A 269 -19.15 -20.25 0.79
CA ARG A 269 -19.91 -20.32 2.05
C ARG A 269 -20.57 -18.99 2.42
N GLU A 270 -20.01 -17.87 1.98
CA GLU A 270 -20.55 -16.54 2.25
C GLU A 270 -21.66 -16.13 1.26
N ILE A 271 -21.67 -16.69 0.04
CA ILE A 271 -22.66 -16.34 -1.00
C ILE A 271 -24.11 -16.46 -0.51
N PRO A 272 -24.57 -17.55 0.13
CA PRO A 272 -25.96 -17.65 0.59
C PRO A 272 -26.35 -16.56 1.60
N LYS A 273 -25.39 -16.13 2.43
CA LYS A 273 -25.59 -15.04 3.40
C LYS A 273 -25.72 -13.71 2.69
N LYS A 274 -24.79 -13.40 1.76
CA LYS A 274 -24.80 -12.18 0.94
C LYS A 274 -26.10 -12.07 0.13
N LEU A 275 -26.55 -13.18 -0.45
CA LEU A 275 -27.75 -13.27 -1.27
C LEU A 275 -29.04 -13.45 -0.46
N LYS A 276 -28.97 -13.60 0.87
CA LYS A 276 -30.13 -13.88 1.75
C LYS A 276 -31.00 -15.03 1.23
N LEU A 277 -30.36 -16.13 0.83
CA LEU A 277 -31.07 -17.32 0.33
C LEU A 277 -31.65 -18.12 1.50
N ALA A 278 -32.85 -18.67 1.30
CA ALA A 278 -33.50 -19.50 2.31
C ALA A 278 -32.73 -20.81 2.56
N ASN A 279 -32.11 -21.36 1.52
CA ASN A 279 -31.30 -22.57 1.57
C ASN A 279 -29.92 -22.30 0.96
N ALA A 280 -28.87 -22.78 1.62
CA ALA A 280 -27.52 -22.74 1.07
C ALA A 280 -27.36 -23.81 -0.03
N PRO A 281 -26.78 -23.49 -1.18
CA PRO A 281 -26.37 -24.50 -2.15
C PRO A 281 -25.33 -25.44 -1.55
N ASP A 282 -25.42 -26.73 -1.86
CA ASP A 282 -24.48 -27.77 -1.44
C ASP A 282 -23.26 -27.84 -2.37
N TRP A 283 -22.22 -27.06 -2.09
CA TRP A 283 -21.01 -27.02 -2.90
C TRP A 283 -20.21 -28.31 -2.74
N THR A 284 -20.07 -29.09 -3.80
CA THR A 284 -19.32 -30.35 -3.79
C THR A 284 -17.82 -30.11 -3.90
N GLU A 285 -17.01 -31.02 -3.36
CA GLU A 285 -15.55 -30.97 -3.53
C GLU A 285 -15.13 -31.05 -5.01
N GLY A 286 -15.92 -31.73 -5.86
CA GLY A 286 -15.67 -31.77 -7.30
C GLY A 286 -15.81 -30.39 -7.96
N GLU A 287 -16.84 -29.63 -7.61
CA GLU A 287 -17.04 -28.25 -8.10
C GLU A 287 -15.92 -27.32 -7.63
N ILE A 288 -15.50 -27.44 -6.36
CA ILE A 288 -14.38 -26.66 -5.81
C ILE A 288 -13.08 -26.97 -6.55
N ASN A 289 -12.77 -28.27 -6.75
CA ASN A 289 -11.58 -28.70 -7.48
C ASN A 289 -11.57 -28.13 -8.91
N ALA A 290 -12.71 -28.19 -9.60
CA ALA A 290 -12.82 -27.68 -10.96
C ALA A 290 -12.63 -26.16 -11.04
N LEU A 291 -13.12 -25.41 -10.04
CA LEU A 291 -12.87 -23.96 -9.95
C LEU A 291 -11.39 -23.63 -9.67
N VAL A 292 -10.73 -24.41 -8.82
CA VAL A 292 -9.28 -24.27 -8.56
C VAL A 292 -8.50 -24.51 -9.85
N GLU A 293 -8.80 -25.61 -10.56
CA GLU A 293 -8.16 -25.95 -11.84
C GLU A 293 -8.38 -24.86 -12.89
N LYS A 294 -9.63 -24.42 -13.09
CA LYS A 294 -9.98 -23.35 -14.05
C LYS A 294 -9.35 -22.01 -13.70
N SER A 295 -9.02 -21.78 -12.44
CA SER A 295 -8.33 -20.55 -12.02
C SER A 295 -6.92 -20.42 -12.59
N GLY A 296 -6.30 -21.53 -13.04
CA GLY A 296 -4.98 -21.49 -13.66
C GLY A 296 -3.93 -20.78 -12.80
N LYS A 297 -4.00 -20.99 -11.47
CA LYS A 297 -3.17 -20.33 -10.44
C LYS A 297 -3.38 -18.82 -10.24
N LEU A 298 -4.40 -18.24 -10.87
CA LEU A 298 -4.70 -16.80 -10.80
C LEU A 298 -5.90 -16.51 -9.90
N PHE A 299 -5.67 -15.73 -8.84
CA PHE A 299 -6.71 -15.29 -7.91
C PHE A 299 -7.77 -14.41 -8.59
N ILE A 300 -7.40 -13.64 -9.62
CA ILE A 300 -8.38 -12.82 -10.35
C ILE A 300 -9.48 -13.67 -11.00
N TYR A 301 -9.15 -14.87 -11.49
CA TYR A 301 -10.14 -15.76 -12.07
C TYR A 301 -11.08 -16.30 -11.00
N ALA A 302 -10.53 -16.78 -9.88
CA ALA A 302 -11.31 -17.25 -8.75
C ALA A 302 -12.25 -16.15 -8.22
N ALA A 303 -11.73 -14.94 -7.98
CA ALA A 303 -12.51 -13.82 -7.48
C ALA A 303 -13.61 -13.38 -8.45
N THR A 304 -13.33 -13.39 -9.76
CA THR A 304 -14.33 -13.07 -10.79
C THR A 304 -15.41 -14.14 -10.85
N SER A 305 -15.03 -15.41 -10.77
CA SER A 305 -15.96 -16.55 -10.75
C SER A 305 -16.90 -16.48 -9.55
N ILE A 306 -16.34 -16.24 -8.35
CA ILE A 306 -17.10 -16.04 -7.12
C ILE A 306 -18.07 -14.86 -7.24
N ARG A 307 -17.63 -13.73 -7.80
CA ARG A 307 -18.48 -12.55 -8.00
C ARG A 307 -19.64 -12.84 -8.95
N PHE A 308 -19.39 -13.58 -10.02
CA PHE A 308 -20.41 -14.01 -10.96
C PHE A 308 -21.42 -14.94 -10.28
N ILE A 309 -20.96 -15.98 -9.57
CA ILE A 309 -21.82 -16.90 -8.81
C ILE A 309 -22.65 -16.15 -7.76
N GLY A 310 -22.06 -15.15 -7.10
CA GLY A 310 -22.69 -14.34 -6.06
C GLY A 310 -23.48 -13.13 -6.56
N ASP A 311 -23.84 -13.05 -7.86
CA ASP A 311 -24.52 -11.89 -8.43
C ASP A 311 -25.89 -11.64 -7.77
N THR A 312 -26.05 -10.48 -7.14
CA THR A 312 -27.25 -10.08 -6.40
C THR A 312 -28.43 -9.74 -7.30
N ARG A 313 -28.19 -9.51 -8.60
CA ARG A 313 -29.22 -9.17 -9.59
C ARG A 313 -29.96 -10.42 -10.07
N VAL A 314 -29.21 -11.47 -10.40
CA VAL A 314 -29.76 -12.75 -10.91
C VAL A 314 -30.16 -13.67 -9.75
N ARG A 315 -29.32 -13.74 -8.70
CA ARG A 315 -29.51 -14.60 -7.51
C ARG A 315 -29.66 -16.10 -7.84
N ASP A 316 -29.03 -16.57 -8.93
CA ASP A 316 -28.94 -17.99 -9.31
C ASP A 316 -27.49 -18.52 -9.22
N PRO A 317 -26.99 -18.77 -7.99
CA PRO A 317 -25.62 -19.24 -7.80
C PRO A 317 -25.34 -20.60 -8.44
N ARG A 318 -26.34 -21.49 -8.54
CA ARG A 318 -26.14 -22.83 -9.12
C ARG A 318 -26.07 -22.78 -10.64
N GLY A 319 -26.97 -22.04 -11.29
CA GLY A 319 -26.91 -21.83 -12.73
C GLY A 319 -25.59 -21.19 -13.16
N HIS A 320 -25.14 -20.15 -12.42
CA HIS A 320 -23.86 -19.50 -12.71
C HIS A 320 -22.65 -20.41 -12.51
N LEU A 321 -22.63 -21.24 -11.46
CA LEU A 321 -21.59 -22.24 -11.29
C LEU A 321 -21.57 -23.23 -12.45
N HIS A 322 -22.74 -23.75 -12.83
CA HIS A 322 -22.87 -24.68 -13.96
C HIS A 322 -22.33 -24.07 -15.25
N LEU A 323 -22.67 -22.81 -15.55
CA LEU A 323 -22.14 -22.09 -16.72
C LEU A 323 -20.62 -22.00 -16.73
N ILE A 324 -20.00 -21.68 -15.59
CA ILE A 324 -18.52 -21.63 -15.45
C ILE A 324 -17.91 -23.01 -15.70
N LEU A 325 -18.52 -24.07 -15.14
CA LEU A 325 -17.99 -25.43 -15.24
C LEU A 325 -18.16 -26.00 -16.66
N ASP A 326 -19.30 -25.76 -17.29
CA ASP A 326 -19.67 -26.22 -18.64
C ASP A 326 -18.88 -25.56 -19.77
N THR A 327 -18.26 -24.41 -19.52
CA THR A 327 -17.43 -23.77 -20.54
C THR A 327 -16.27 -24.72 -20.87
N GLN A 328 -16.38 -25.45 -21.98
CA GLN A 328 -15.36 -26.41 -22.38
C GLN A 328 -14.03 -25.69 -22.57
N ALA A 329 -12.97 -26.28 -22.01
CA ALA A 329 -11.60 -25.80 -22.16
C ALA A 329 -11.21 -25.83 -23.65
N GLN A 330 -11.37 -24.70 -24.36
CA GLN A 330 -10.60 -24.46 -25.57
C GLN A 330 -9.14 -24.30 -25.15
N GLN A 331 -8.41 -25.40 -25.34
CA GLN A 331 -7.02 -25.62 -24.97
C GLN A 331 -6.09 -24.57 -25.59
N GLY A 332 -5.23 -23.97 -24.76
CA GLY A 332 -4.16 -23.07 -25.20
C GLY A 332 -3.55 -22.28 -24.04
N ILE A 333 -2.28 -22.55 -23.76
CA ILE A 333 -1.50 -22.09 -22.60
C ILE A 333 -1.52 -20.55 -22.42
N GLY A 334 -1.74 -20.11 -21.17
CA GLY A 334 -1.35 -18.80 -20.63
C GLY A 334 -2.11 -17.55 -21.09
N SER A 335 -2.78 -17.58 -22.24
CA SER A 335 -3.39 -16.38 -22.85
C SER A 335 -4.91 -16.28 -22.63
N ASN A 336 -5.55 -17.37 -22.20
CA ASN A 336 -7.01 -17.49 -22.18
C ASN A 336 -7.68 -17.14 -20.84
N ALA A 337 -6.97 -17.09 -19.71
CA ALA A 337 -7.58 -16.68 -18.44
C ALA A 337 -7.97 -15.19 -18.44
N VAL A 338 -7.19 -14.35 -19.12
CA VAL A 338 -7.50 -12.92 -19.34
C VAL A 338 -8.64 -12.74 -20.34
N LEU A 339 -8.75 -13.61 -21.35
CA LEU A 339 -9.87 -13.61 -22.30
C LEU A 339 -11.16 -14.19 -21.70
N ALA A 340 -11.08 -15.19 -20.82
CA ALA A 340 -12.22 -15.76 -20.10
C ALA A 340 -12.69 -14.83 -18.99
N ALA A 341 -11.77 -14.19 -18.25
CA ALA A 341 -12.10 -13.07 -17.38
C ALA A 341 -12.64 -11.90 -18.20
N GLY A 342 -12.09 -11.63 -19.38
CA GLY A 342 -12.58 -10.66 -20.35
C GLY A 342 -13.99 -10.98 -20.83
N GLN A 343 -14.32 -12.25 -21.09
CA GLN A 343 -15.66 -12.72 -21.43
C GLN A 343 -16.59 -12.58 -20.22
N LEU A 344 -16.22 -13.03 -19.02
CA LEU A 344 -17.02 -12.85 -17.80
C LEU A 344 -17.24 -11.37 -17.43
N ILE A 345 -16.24 -10.51 -17.68
CA ILE A 345 -16.35 -9.04 -17.58
C ILE A 345 -17.26 -8.51 -18.69
N TYR A 346 -17.18 -9.03 -19.93
CA TYR A 346 -18.08 -8.67 -21.03
C TYR A 346 -19.53 -9.05 -20.71
N TRP A 347 -19.78 -10.26 -20.20
CA TRP A 347 -21.10 -10.72 -19.73
C TRP A 347 -21.59 -9.89 -18.52
N GLY A 348 -20.69 -9.40 -17.68
CA GLY A 348 -21.02 -8.49 -16.57
C GLY A 348 -21.28 -7.03 -17.01
N ALA A 349 -20.73 -6.61 -18.15
CA ALA A 349 -20.84 -5.26 -18.70
C ALA A 349 -21.88 -5.12 -19.84
N SER A 350 -22.32 -6.22 -20.45
CA SER A 350 -23.21 -6.22 -21.63
C SER A 350 -24.71 -6.07 -21.33
N GLU A 351 -25.10 -5.79 -20.08
CA GLU A 351 -26.49 -5.41 -19.74
C GLU A 351 -26.59 -3.99 -19.16
N LEU A 352 -25.76 -3.08 -19.70
CA LEU A 352 -26.00 -1.63 -19.65
C LEU A 352 -26.24 -1.14 -21.09
N ASP A 353 -27.52 -0.99 -21.43
CA ASP A 353 -28.05 -0.33 -22.64
C ASP A 353 -27.44 -0.70 -24.00
N LEU A 354 -28.10 -1.61 -24.72
CA LEU A 354 -28.25 -1.47 -26.16
C LEU A 354 -29.73 -1.56 -26.51
N GLY A 355 -30.37 -0.39 -26.59
CA GLY A 355 -31.47 -0.22 -27.51
C GLY A 355 -30.95 -0.45 -28.93
N PHE A 356 -31.12 -1.67 -29.42
CA PHE A 356 -31.81 -2.04 -30.67
C PHE A 356 -32.01 -3.55 -30.72
#